data_AF-A0A7C1NF98-F1
#
_entry.id   AF-A0A7C1NF98-F1
#
_cell.length_a   1.000
_cell.length_b   1.000
_cell.length_c   1.000
_cell.angle_alpha   90.00
_cell.angle_beta   90.00
_cell.angle_gamma   90.00
#
_symmetry.space_group_name_H-M   'P 1'
#
loop_
_entity.id
_entity.type
_entity.pdbx_description
1 polymer ?
#
loop_
_entity_poly.entity_id
_entity_poly.type
_entity_poly.pdbx_seq_one_letter_code
_entity_poly.pdbx_strand_id
1 'polypeptide(L)'
;ALTEDTTAKKAIESLQNEHLDVEMPFYLYVVDQYGKLVGVSSLRQLVVVPSETTLRDFMTTDVFAVQTDVDQEEVAKIVARYDILAVPVVDETNKLVGIVTVDDVIDIFRREATEDILKMAGAGEEFVETKSVLKSTRIRLPWLFASCLGGIVAFLIIGHFEGSLIKLGYLAAFIPVIMGMGGNIGTQSSTIVVRGLATGRLQLRDIWSVVSKELAIGLILGLVYGVIIGMAAQFRYSRGALAVSVGVALICSMTVAALVGSLVPMVFARFNIDPAVASGPFVTTAIDIISVFFYFQIATTLLGL
;
A
#
# COMPACT_ATOMS: atom_id res chain seq x y z
N ALA A 1 -34.76 -7.65 -7.47
CA ALA A 1 -34.56 -8.02 -8.89
C ALA A 1 -35.89 -8.46 -9.49
N LEU A 2 -36.09 -8.28 -10.79
CA LEU A 2 -37.32 -8.66 -11.51
C LEU A 2 -36.99 -9.57 -12.70
N THR A 3 -37.98 -10.30 -13.21
CA THR A 3 -37.79 -11.22 -14.35
C THR A 3 -37.76 -10.47 -15.68
N GLU A 4 -37.04 -11.01 -16.66
CA GLU A 4 -36.85 -10.39 -17.99
C GLU A 4 -38.16 -10.09 -18.76
N ASP A 5 -39.22 -10.86 -18.51
CA ASP A 5 -40.54 -10.70 -19.15
C ASP A 5 -41.42 -9.61 -18.50
N THR A 6 -40.93 -8.95 -17.44
CA THR A 6 -41.68 -7.89 -16.76
C THR A 6 -41.73 -6.63 -17.64
N THR A 7 -42.88 -5.97 -17.74
CA THR A 7 -42.99 -4.70 -18.48
C THR A 7 -42.53 -3.51 -17.66
N ALA A 8 -42.10 -2.43 -18.30
CA ALA A 8 -41.67 -1.20 -17.64
C ALA A 8 -42.73 -0.66 -16.65
N LYS A 9 -44.02 -0.73 -17.02
CA LYS A 9 -45.14 -0.39 -16.15
C LYS A 9 -45.16 -1.20 -14.86
N LYS A 10 -45.13 -2.53 -14.98
CA LYS A 10 -45.17 -3.44 -13.81
C LYS A 10 -43.95 -3.26 -12.92
N ALA A 11 -42.78 -3.02 -13.52
CA ALA A 11 -41.56 -2.75 -12.76
C ALA A 11 -41.68 -1.47 -11.93
N ILE A 12 -42.20 -0.38 -12.51
CA ILE A 12 -42.46 0.87 -11.78
C ILE A 12 -43.52 0.68 -10.69
N GLU A 13 -44.62 -0.04 -10.99
CA GLU A 13 -45.68 -0.33 -10.01
C GLU A 13 -45.16 -1.17 -8.83
N SER A 14 -44.29 -2.15 -9.08
CA SER A 14 -43.67 -2.95 -8.00
C SER A 14 -42.75 -2.09 -7.12
N LEU A 15 -41.94 -1.20 -7.73
CA LEU A 15 -41.12 -0.24 -6.99
C LEU A 15 -41.96 0.71 -6.10
N GLN A 16 -43.15 1.12 -6.56
CA GLN A 16 -44.01 2.04 -5.82
C GLN A 16 -44.80 1.38 -4.67
N ASN A 17 -45.15 0.09 -4.81
CA ASN A 17 -46.11 -0.55 -3.90
C ASN A 17 -45.50 -1.62 -2.99
N GLU A 18 -44.49 -2.35 -3.46
CA GLU A 18 -44.00 -3.55 -2.78
C GLU A 18 -42.62 -3.34 -2.14
N HIS A 19 -41.94 -2.26 -2.52
CA HIS A 19 -40.48 -2.11 -2.38
C HIS A 19 -40.10 -0.73 -1.85
N LEU A 20 -40.81 -0.27 -0.82
CA LEU A 20 -40.62 1.06 -0.20
C LEU A 20 -39.28 1.19 0.55
N ASP A 21 -38.69 0.09 1.02
CA ASP A 21 -37.42 0.04 1.77
C ASP A 21 -36.23 -0.44 0.91
N VAL A 22 -36.27 -0.24 -0.41
CA VAL A 22 -35.14 -0.64 -1.28
C VAL A 22 -33.96 0.28 -1.08
N GLU A 23 -32.82 -0.32 -0.73
CA GLU A 23 -31.54 0.34 -0.43
C GLU A 23 -31.05 1.23 -1.59
N MET A 24 -31.19 0.77 -2.85
CA MET A 24 -30.79 1.52 -4.04
C MET A 24 -31.80 1.40 -5.20
N PRO A 25 -32.79 2.31 -5.33
CA PRO A 25 -33.83 2.23 -6.35
C PRO A 25 -33.34 2.65 -7.77
N PHE A 26 -32.09 3.09 -7.91
CA PHE A 26 -31.56 3.61 -9.18
C PHE A 26 -31.19 2.51 -10.19
N TYR A 27 -30.92 1.29 -9.73
CA TYR A 27 -30.64 0.13 -10.57
C TYR A 27 -31.63 -0.99 -10.30
N LEU A 28 -32.21 -1.50 -11.38
CA LEU A 28 -33.03 -2.69 -11.39
C LEU A 28 -32.25 -3.81 -12.07
N TYR A 29 -31.81 -4.79 -11.27
CA TYR A 29 -31.21 -6.01 -11.80
C TYR A 29 -32.29 -6.96 -12.32
N VAL A 30 -32.03 -7.53 -13.49
CA VAL A 30 -32.92 -8.44 -14.21
C VAL A 30 -32.37 -9.86 -14.12
N VAL A 31 -33.24 -10.80 -13.75
CA VAL A 31 -32.88 -12.22 -13.61
C VAL A 31 -33.70 -13.13 -14.52
N ASP A 32 -33.15 -14.28 -14.87
CA ASP A 32 -33.89 -15.34 -15.55
C ASP A 32 -34.78 -16.14 -14.58
N GLN A 33 -35.51 -17.12 -15.12
CA GLN A 33 -36.37 -18.03 -14.35
C GLN A 33 -35.61 -18.90 -13.30
N TYR A 34 -34.28 -19.00 -13.40
CA TYR A 34 -33.42 -19.72 -12.48
C TYR A 34 -32.73 -18.80 -11.47
N GLY A 35 -33.02 -17.49 -11.49
CA GLY A 35 -32.43 -16.48 -10.63
C GLY A 35 -31.05 -15.98 -11.07
N LYS A 36 -30.62 -16.31 -12.30
CA LYS A 36 -29.33 -15.86 -12.83
C LYS A 36 -29.41 -14.42 -13.29
N LEU A 37 -28.37 -13.64 -13.01
CA LEU A 37 -28.26 -12.27 -13.48
C LEU A 37 -28.11 -12.24 -15.01
N VAL A 38 -29.05 -11.59 -15.70
CA VAL A 38 -29.08 -11.48 -17.17
C VAL A 38 -29.00 -10.05 -17.68
N GLY A 39 -29.27 -9.06 -16.83
CA GLY A 39 -29.21 -7.66 -17.24
C GLY A 39 -29.36 -6.67 -16.09
N VAL A 40 -29.16 -5.39 -16.41
CA VAL A 40 -29.41 -4.26 -15.52
C VAL A 40 -30.15 -3.16 -16.28
N SER A 41 -31.09 -2.51 -15.61
CA SER A 41 -31.77 -1.32 -16.10
C SER A 41 -31.64 -0.19 -15.10
N SER A 42 -31.35 1.01 -15.57
CA SER A 42 -31.43 2.20 -14.71
C SER A 42 -32.88 2.66 -14.54
N LEU A 43 -33.19 3.31 -13.42
CA LEU A 43 -34.49 3.96 -13.21
C LEU A 43 -34.79 5.00 -14.30
N ARG A 44 -33.75 5.72 -14.76
CA ARG A 44 -33.87 6.65 -15.89
C ARG A 44 -34.42 5.97 -17.13
N GLN A 45 -33.95 4.77 -17.44
CA GLN A 45 -34.38 4.04 -18.62
C GLN A 45 -35.82 3.53 -18.48
N LEU A 46 -36.16 3.01 -17.30
CA LEU A 46 -37.53 2.58 -16.96
C LEU A 46 -38.57 3.69 -17.18
N VAL A 47 -38.24 4.94 -16.87
CA VAL A 47 -39.18 6.08 -16.99
C VAL A 47 -39.31 6.62 -18.43
N VAL A 48 -38.32 6.36 -19.29
CA VAL A 48 -38.28 6.90 -20.67
C VAL A 48 -38.89 5.92 -21.68
N VAL A 49 -38.78 4.61 -21.43
CA VAL A 49 -39.25 3.56 -22.33
C VAL A 49 -40.80 3.45 -22.28
N PRO A 50 -41.48 3.13 -23.39
CA PRO A 50 -42.93 2.91 -23.39
C PRO A 50 -43.35 1.84 -22.36
N SER A 51 -44.46 2.09 -21.67
CA SER A 51 -44.93 1.33 -20.50
C SER A 51 -45.08 -0.18 -20.72
N GLU A 52 -45.40 -0.60 -21.94
CA GLU A 52 -45.63 -2.02 -22.30
C GLU A 52 -44.37 -2.75 -22.80
N THR A 53 -43.24 -2.05 -22.93
CA THR A 53 -41.97 -2.67 -23.36
C THR A 53 -41.43 -3.57 -22.25
N THR A 54 -40.92 -4.75 -22.59
CA THR A 54 -40.38 -5.70 -21.60
C THR A 54 -38.96 -5.32 -21.18
N LEU A 55 -38.55 -5.68 -19.95
CA LEU A 55 -37.19 -5.45 -19.47
C LEU A 55 -36.15 -6.08 -20.41
N ARG A 56 -36.44 -7.27 -20.95
CA ARG A 56 -35.59 -7.95 -21.93
C ARG A 56 -35.22 -7.10 -23.13
N ASP A 57 -36.15 -6.27 -23.61
CA ASP A 57 -35.98 -5.52 -24.86
C ASP A 57 -35.04 -4.33 -24.72
N PHE A 58 -34.83 -3.81 -23.50
CA PHE A 58 -34.05 -2.61 -23.26
C PHE A 58 -32.97 -2.74 -22.18
N MET A 59 -32.95 -3.80 -21.38
CA MET A 59 -31.89 -4.00 -20.38
C MET A 59 -30.51 -4.04 -21.01
N THR A 60 -29.52 -3.52 -20.29
CA THR A 60 -28.11 -3.73 -20.63
C THR A 60 -27.71 -5.13 -20.18
N THR A 61 -27.28 -5.97 -21.12
CA THR A 61 -26.86 -7.36 -20.85
C THR A 61 -25.40 -7.48 -20.43
N ASP A 62 -24.57 -6.51 -20.77
CA ASP A 62 -23.17 -6.42 -20.33
C ASP A 62 -23.12 -5.85 -18.90
N VAL A 63 -23.35 -6.71 -17.92
CA VAL A 63 -23.37 -6.34 -16.50
C VAL A 63 -22.05 -6.71 -15.85
N PHE A 64 -21.36 -5.72 -15.30
CA PHE A 64 -20.23 -5.97 -14.41
C PHE A 64 -20.76 -6.54 -13.09
N ALA A 65 -20.52 -7.82 -12.85
CA ALA A 65 -20.85 -8.50 -11.61
C ALA A 65 -19.57 -8.97 -10.89
N VAL A 66 -19.62 -9.00 -9.57
CA VAL A 66 -18.54 -9.52 -8.72
C VAL A 66 -18.98 -10.83 -8.07
N GLN A 67 -18.05 -11.76 -7.90
CA GLN A 67 -18.34 -13.00 -7.18
C GLN A 67 -18.30 -12.77 -5.66
N THR A 68 -18.97 -13.64 -4.91
CA THR A 68 -19.03 -13.59 -3.44
C THR A 68 -17.69 -13.73 -2.73
N ASP A 69 -16.67 -14.26 -3.40
CA ASP A 69 -15.32 -14.50 -2.87
C ASP A 69 -14.31 -13.39 -3.23
N VAL A 70 -14.74 -12.39 -4.01
CA VAL A 70 -13.89 -11.25 -4.38
C VAL A 70 -13.63 -10.37 -3.15
N ASP A 71 -12.37 -9.96 -2.98
CA ASP A 71 -11.99 -9.07 -1.90
C ASP A 71 -12.69 -7.70 -1.99
N GLN A 72 -13.08 -7.15 -0.84
CA GLN A 72 -13.80 -5.88 -0.75
C GLN A 72 -13.04 -4.71 -1.38
N GLU A 73 -11.70 -4.70 -1.33
CA GLU A 73 -10.86 -3.67 -1.94
C GLU A 73 -10.97 -3.72 -3.48
N GLU A 74 -11.06 -4.92 -4.05
CA GLU A 74 -11.20 -5.10 -5.49
C GLU A 74 -12.60 -4.70 -5.97
N VAL A 75 -13.65 -5.00 -5.18
CA VAL A 75 -15.01 -4.51 -5.44
C VAL A 75 -15.03 -2.97 -5.45
N ALA A 76 -14.41 -2.33 -4.46
CA ALA A 76 -14.28 -0.88 -4.37
C ALA A 76 -13.54 -0.29 -5.58
N LYS A 77 -12.45 -0.93 -6.04
CA LYS A 77 -11.70 -0.53 -7.25
C LYS A 77 -12.55 -0.62 -8.52
N ILE A 78 -13.39 -1.64 -8.66
CA ILE A 78 -14.30 -1.78 -9.80
C ILE A 78 -15.33 -0.64 -9.79
N VAL A 79 -15.99 -0.43 -8.64
CA VAL A 79 -16.99 0.64 -8.48
C VAL A 79 -16.41 2.01 -8.79
N ALA A 80 -15.21 2.32 -8.30
CA ALA A 80 -14.52 3.57 -8.56
C ALA A 80 -13.99 3.70 -10.00
N ARG A 81 -13.64 2.59 -10.68
CA ARG A 81 -13.15 2.61 -12.05
C ARG A 81 -14.26 2.90 -13.06
N TYR A 82 -15.44 2.35 -12.82
CA TYR A 82 -16.58 2.43 -13.75
C TYR A 82 -17.62 3.48 -13.35
N ASP A 83 -17.39 4.22 -12.26
CA ASP A 83 -18.31 5.25 -11.73
C ASP A 83 -19.76 4.74 -11.57
N ILE A 84 -19.90 3.48 -11.15
CA ILE A 84 -21.21 2.83 -10.95
C ILE A 84 -21.71 3.05 -9.52
N LEU A 85 -23.03 3.20 -9.33
CA LEU A 85 -23.61 3.45 -8.00
C LEU A 85 -23.84 2.17 -7.18
N ALA A 86 -23.92 1.01 -7.84
CA ALA A 86 -24.01 -0.28 -7.19
C ALA A 86 -23.50 -1.38 -8.12
N VAL A 87 -22.90 -2.43 -7.55
CA VAL A 87 -22.42 -3.61 -8.27
C VAL A 87 -23.15 -4.86 -7.77
N PRO A 88 -23.70 -5.69 -8.66
CA PRO A 88 -24.36 -6.93 -8.27
C PRO A 88 -23.33 -7.97 -7.85
N VAL A 89 -23.66 -8.69 -6.77
CA VAL A 89 -22.89 -9.84 -6.28
C VAL A 89 -23.57 -11.11 -6.72
N VAL A 90 -22.80 -12.01 -7.34
CA VAL A 90 -23.28 -13.30 -7.83
C VAL A 90 -22.56 -14.48 -7.19
N ASP A 91 -23.24 -15.61 -7.08
CA ASP A 91 -22.62 -16.88 -6.68
C ASP A 91 -21.87 -17.57 -7.84
N GLU A 92 -21.23 -18.71 -7.57
CA GLU A 92 -20.52 -19.53 -8.57
C GLU A 92 -21.40 -19.97 -9.75
N THR A 93 -22.73 -19.97 -9.59
CA THR A 93 -23.70 -20.35 -10.62
C THR A 93 -24.30 -19.15 -11.36
N ASN A 94 -23.76 -17.95 -11.12
CA ASN A 94 -24.21 -16.65 -11.64
C ASN A 94 -25.59 -16.22 -11.12
N LYS A 95 -26.03 -16.72 -9.96
CA LYS A 95 -27.26 -16.24 -9.31
C LYS A 95 -27.00 -14.97 -8.54
N LEU A 96 -27.89 -13.99 -8.70
CA LEU A 96 -27.82 -12.74 -7.96
C LEU A 96 -28.13 -12.99 -6.49
N VAL A 97 -27.16 -12.73 -5.61
CA VAL A 97 -27.30 -12.92 -4.16
C VAL A 97 -27.43 -11.60 -3.40
N GLY A 98 -26.96 -10.51 -3.99
CA GLY A 98 -27.00 -9.19 -3.34
C GLY A 98 -26.40 -8.10 -4.23
N ILE A 99 -26.21 -6.93 -3.63
CA ILE A 99 -25.58 -5.77 -4.26
C ILE A 99 -24.60 -5.16 -3.25
N VAL A 100 -23.59 -4.45 -3.75
CA VAL A 100 -22.74 -3.56 -2.95
C VAL A 100 -22.93 -2.15 -3.49
N THR A 101 -23.25 -1.20 -2.61
CA THR A 101 -23.57 0.17 -2.99
C THR A 101 -22.33 1.07 -2.94
N VAL A 102 -22.43 2.25 -3.56
CA VAL A 102 -21.33 3.22 -3.56
C VAL A 102 -21.05 3.79 -2.17
N ASP A 103 -22.05 3.89 -1.29
CA ASP A 103 -21.85 4.31 0.11
C ASP A 103 -21.08 3.25 0.92
N ASP A 104 -21.38 1.95 0.74
CA ASP A 104 -20.56 0.87 1.31
C ASP A 104 -19.10 0.95 0.83
N VAL A 105 -18.92 1.22 -0.47
CA VAL A 105 -17.58 1.36 -1.08
C VAL A 105 -16.80 2.54 -0.51
N ILE A 106 -17.47 3.66 -0.22
CA ILE A 106 -16.83 4.81 0.44
C ILE A 106 -16.30 4.42 1.82
N ASP A 107 -17.06 3.63 2.58
CA ASP A 107 -16.64 3.15 3.90
C ASP A 107 -15.52 2.09 3.81
N ILE A 108 -15.56 1.22 2.79
CA ILE A 108 -14.45 0.31 2.49
C ILE A 108 -13.17 1.12 2.24
N PHE A 109 -13.18 2.12 1.35
CA PHE A 109 -11.98 2.94 1.09
C PHE A 109 -11.43 3.61 2.35
N ARG A 110 -12.29 4.09 3.25
CA ARG A 110 -11.86 4.69 4.52
C ARG A 110 -11.20 3.67 5.44
N ARG A 111 -11.76 2.47 5.54
CA ARG A 111 -11.22 1.40 6.36
C ARG A 111 -9.90 0.89 5.81
N GLU A 112 -9.81 0.64 4.51
CA GLU A 112 -8.57 0.20 3.84
C GLU A 112 -7.46 1.24 3.99
N ALA A 113 -7.75 2.52 3.72
CA ALA A 113 -6.75 3.58 3.91
C ALA A 113 -6.27 3.70 5.36
N THR A 114 -7.16 3.44 6.31
CA THR A 114 -6.85 3.43 7.74
C THR A 114 -5.98 2.23 8.12
N GLU A 115 -6.34 1.06 7.63
CA GLU A 115 -5.61 -0.19 7.81
C GLU A 115 -4.19 -0.10 7.25
N ASP A 116 -4.04 0.41 6.02
CA ASP A 116 -2.76 0.70 5.39
C ASP A 116 -1.89 1.58 6.28
N ILE A 117 -2.41 2.72 6.76
CA ILE A 117 -1.67 3.63 7.63
C ILE A 117 -1.16 2.92 8.90
N LEU A 118 -2.00 2.07 9.50
CA LEU A 118 -1.64 1.34 10.71
C LEU A 118 -0.61 0.23 10.43
N LYS A 119 -0.77 -0.52 9.34
CA LYS A 119 0.19 -1.53 8.88
C LYS A 119 1.54 -0.90 8.59
N MET A 120 1.57 0.23 7.88
CA MET A 120 2.79 0.98 7.59
C MET A 120 3.52 1.44 8.85
N ALA A 121 2.79 1.71 9.94
CA ALA A 121 3.38 2.07 11.23
C ALA A 121 3.77 0.85 12.10
N GLY A 122 3.49 -0.38 11.68
CA GLY A 122 3.63 -1.58 12.50
C GLY A 122 2.66 -1.63 13.68
N ALA A 123 1.48 -1.02 13.53
CA ALA A 123 0.46 -0.89 14.57
C ALA A 123 -0.70 -1.90 14.44
N GLY A 124 -0.68 -2.76 13.41
CA GLY A 124 -1.72 -3.75 13.11
C GLY A 124 -2.82 -3.19 12.19
N GLU A 125 -3.98 -3.85 12.16
CA GLU A 125 -5.05 -3.57 11.18
C GLU A 125 -6.22 -2.74 11.76
N GLU A 126 -6.48 -2.86 13.06
CA GLU A 126 -7.66 -2.26 13.69
C GLU A 126 -7.33 -1.04 14.55
N PHE A 127 -8.09 0.05 14.37
CA PHE A 127 -8.04 1.27 15.18
C PHE A 127 -8.12 0.96 16.68
N VAL A 128 -7.20 1.53 17.46
CA VAL A 128 -6.85 1.07 18.82
C VAL A 128 -7.61 1.82 19.93
N GLU A 129 -8.34 2.90 19.61
CA GLU A 129 -8.86 3.84 20.63
C GLU A 129 -9.75 3.21 21.71
N THR A 130 -10.41 2.10 21.44
CA THR A 130 -11.32 1.41 22.38
C THR A 130 -10.76 0.10 22.96
N LYS A 131 -9.51 -0.26 22.65
CA LYS A 131 -8.92 -1.53 23.10
C LYS A 131 -8.21 -1.39 24.45
N SER A 132 -8.28 -2.44 25.26
CA SER A 132 -7.48 -2.53 26.50
C SER A 132 -5.98 -2.45 26.19
N VAL A 133 -5.20 -1.93 27.14
CA VAL A 133 -3.74 -1.81 27.04
C VAL A 133 -3.11 -3.14 26.59
N LEU A 134 -3.55 -4.26 27.18
CA LEU A 134 -3.04 -5.59 26.85
C LEU A 134 -3.32 -6.02 25.40
N LYS A 135 -4.52 -5.71 24.87
CA LYS A 135 -4.86 -6.04 23.47
C LYS A 135 -4.00 -5.21 22.52
N SER A 136 -3.81 -3.92 22.80
CA SER A 136 -2.92 -3.04 22.02
C SER A 136 -1.46 -3.52 22.04
N THR A 137 -0.93 -3.87 23.21
CA THR A 137 0.43 -4.43 23.35
C THR A 137 0.58 -5.71 22.53
N ARG A 138 -0.37 -6.64 22.61
CA ARG A 138 -0.30 -7.91 21.86
C ARG A 138 -0.30 -7.71 20.34
N ILE A 139 -0.99 -6.67 19.83
CA ILE A 139 -1.00 -6.34 18.40
C ILE A 139 0.35 -5.78 17.95
N ARG A 140 0.98 -4.92 18.76
CA ARG A 140 2.26 -4.27 18.40
C ARG A 140 3.49 -5.14 18.68
N LEU A 141 3.38 -6.10 19.60
CA LEU A 141 4.51 -6.92 20.05
C LEU A 141 5.21 -7.68 18.91
N PRO A 142 4.51 -8.36 17.98
CA PRO A 142 5.18 -9.06 16.88
C PRO A 142 5.97 -8.13 15.97
N TRP A 143 5.41 -6.96 15.64
CA TRP A 143 6.06 -5.94 14.81
C TRP A 143 7.31 -5.39 15.47
N LEU A 144 7.21 -4.97 16.74
CA LEU A 144 8.36 -4.46 17.50
C LEU A 144 9.41 -5.54 17.79
N PHE A 145 8.98 -6.79 17.97
CA PHE A 145 9.89 -7.92 18.13
C PHE A 145 10.71 -8.16 16.86
N ALA A 146 10.09 -8.10 15.68
CA ALA A 146 10.79 -8.21 14.41
C ALA A 146 11.84 -7.08 14.23
N SER A 147 11.48 -5.82 14.55
CA SER A 147 12.44 -4.71 14.51
C SER A 147 13.56 -4.87 15.54
N CYS A 148 13.24 -5.38 16.73
CA CYS A 148 14.23 -5.67 17.78
C CYS A 148 15.25 -6.70 17.29
N LEU A 149 14.81 -7.78 16.63
CA LEU A 149 15.70 -8.77 16.06
C LEU A 149 16.67 -8.17 15.05
N GLY A 150 16.20 -7.33 14.13
CA GLY A 150 17.11 -6.70 13.19
C GLY A 150 17.99 -5.62 13.82
N GLY A 151 17.53 -4.96 14.90
CA GLY A 151 18.38 -4.13 15.76
C GLY A 151 19.52 -4.92 16.43
N ILE A 152 19.25 -6.15 16.86
CA ILE A 152 20.29 -7.08 17.36
C ILE A 152 21.28 -7.42 16.25
N VAL A 153 20.82 -7.64 15.00
CA VAL A 153 21.72 -7.87 13.86
C VAL A 153 22.60 -6.64 13.60
N ALA A 154 22.02 -5.43 13.61
CA ALA A 154 22.79 -4.19 13.47
C ALA A 154 23.83 -4.05 14.60
N PHE A 155 23.47 -4.36 15.84
CA PHE A 155 24.39 -4.41 16.98
C PHE A 155 25.57 -5.36 16.73
N LEU A 156 25.31 -6.58 16.24
CA LEU A 156 26.36 -7.56 15.93
C LEU A 156 27.30 -7.06 14.83
N ILE A 157 26.77 -6.37 13.81
CA ILE A 157 27.58 -5.77 12.74
C ILE A 157 28.49 -4.67 13.31
N ILE A 158 27.97 -3.79 14.17
CA ILE A 158 28.79 -2.76 14.82
C ILE A 158 29.90 -3.41 15.66
N GLY A 159 29.57 -4.47 16.41
CA GLY A 159 30.53 -5.25 17.20
C GLY A 159 31.64 -5.87 16.35
N HIS A 160 31.32 -6.34 15.14
CA HIS A 160 32.35 -6.84 14.20
C HIS A 160 33.40 -5.79 13.83
N PHE A 161 33.01 -4.50 13.79
CA PHE A 161 33.90 -3.38 13.49
C PHE A 161 34.43 -2.66 14.73
N GLU A 162 34.37 -3.28 15.92
CA GLU A 162 34.90 -2.71 17.17
C GLU A 162 36.38 -2.34 17.05
N GLY A 163 37.19 -3.15 16.34
CA GLY A 163 38.60 -2.83 16.08
C GLY A 163 38.80 -1.50 15.35
N SER A 164 37.93 -1.18 14.38
CA SER A 164 37.95 0.10 13.66
C SER A 164 37.51 1.25 14.56
N LEU A 165 36.54 1.02 15.46
CA LEU A 165 36.09 2.00 16.45
C LEU A 165 37.16 2.31 17.51
N ILE A 166 37.92 1.32 17.96
CA ILE A 166 39.04 1.54 18.90
C ILE A 166 40.11 2.42 18.25
N LYS A 167 40.43 2.18 16.96
CA LYS A 167 41.38 3.01 16.22
C LYS A 167 40.85 4.44 16.01
N LEU A 168 39.58 4.56 15.63
CA LEU A 168 38.94 5.83 15.28
C LEU A 168 37.56 5.97 15.93
N GLY A 169 37.52 6.31 17.22
CA GLY A 169 36.27 6.38 17.99
C GLY A 169 35.24 7.39 17.47
N TYR A 170 35.68 8.40 16.73
CA TYR A 170 34.79 9.37 16.09
C TYR A 170 33.87 8.76 15.01
N LEU A 171 34.17 7.57 14.48
CA LEU A 171 33.28 6.87 13.55
C LEU A 171 31.92 6.57 14.18
N ALA A 172 31.85 6.36 15.49
CA ALA A 172 30.60 6.13 16.20
C ALA A 172 29.64 7.33 16.12
N ALA A 173 30.16 8.56 16.05
CA ALA A 173 29.35 9.78 16.01
C ALA A 173 28.52 9.91 14.72
N PHE A 174 28.91 9.22 13.64
CA PHE A 174 28.20 9.27 12.36
C PHE A 174 27.14 8.17 12.20
N ILE A 175 27.16 7.14 13.06
CA ILE A 175 26.19 6.03 13.00
C ILE A 175 24.74 6.53 13.02
N PRO A 176 24.32 7.43 13.96
CA PRO A 176 22.93 7.89 14.00
C PRO A 176 22.50 8.65 12.75
N VAL A 177 23.42 9.40 12.12
CA VAL A 177 23.14 10.18 10.91
C VAL A 177 22.97 9.26 9.72
N ILE A 178 23.83 8.25 9.58
CA ILE A 178 23.79 7.29 8.46
C ILE A 178 22.53 6.42 8.54
N MET A 179 22.23 5.90 9.74
CA MET A 179 21.01 5.12 9.98
C MET A 179 19.75 5.99 9.80
N GLY A 180 19.72 7.16 10.43
CA GLY A 180 18.56 8.05 10.38
C GLY A 180 18.24 8.54 8.97
N MET A 181 19.24 9.00 8.20
CA MET A 181 19.01 9.46 6.83
C MET A 181 18.64 8.32 5.87
N GLY A 182 19.25 7.14 6.04
CA GLY A 182 18.87 5.94 5.30
C GLY A 182 17.42 5.54 5.59
N GLY A 183 17.04 5.44 6.87
CA GLY A 183 15.68 5.10 7.27
C GLY A 183 14.64 6.11 6.77
N ASN A 184 14.94 7.40 6.80
CA ASN A 184 14.05 8.45 6.33
C ASN A 184 13.76 8.33 4.82
N ILE A 185 14.79 8.20 3.98
CA ILE A 185 14.58 8.07 2.53
C ILE A 185 13.92 6.74 2.19
N GLY A 186 14.29 5.64 2.85
CA GLY A 186 13.65 4.35 2.65
C GLY A 186 12.17 4.36 3.00
N THR A 187 11.79 5.03 4.09
CA THR A 187 10.38 5.19 4.48
C THR A 187 9.62 6.05 3.48
N GLN A 188 10.23 7.12 2.97
CA GLN A 188 9.62 7.97 1.94
C GLN A 188 9.39 7.19 0.63
N SER A 189 10.43 6.52 0.11
CA SER A 189 10.33 5.71 -1.10
C SER A 189 9.31 4.58 -0.93
N SER A 190 9.31 3.90 0.21
CA SER A 190 8.34 2.83 0.51
C SER A 190 6.91 3.35 0.59
N THR A 191 6.69 4.50 1.24
CA THR A 191 5.36 5.14 1.32
C THR A 191 4.82 5.51 -0.07
N ILE A 192 5.67 6.08 -0.92
CA ILE A 192 5.29 6.46 -2.29
C ILE A 192 4.90 5.21 -3.10
N VAL A 193 5.68 4.14 -2.99
CA VAL A 193 5.43 2.90 -3.71
C VAL A 193 4.19 2.18 -3.21
N VAL A 194 4.04 1.98 -1.89
CA VAL A 194 2.86 1.33 -1.29
C VAL A 194 1.59 2.08 -1.70
N ARG A 195 1.54 3.40 -1.50
CA ARG A 195 0.39 4.21 -1.90
C ARG A 195 0.16 4.17 -3.41
N GLY A 196 1.22 4.19 -4.20
CA GLY A 196 1.12 4.10 -5.65
C GLY A 196 0.50 2.77 -6.11
N LEU A 197 0.84 1.66 -5.46
CA LEU A 197 0.26 0.34 -5.71
C LEU A 197 -1.21 0.28 -5.26
N ALA A 198 -1.52 0.71 -4.03
CA ALA A 198 -2.88 0.70 -3.48
C ALA A 198 -3.85 1.55 -4.31
N THR A 199 -3.40 2.72 -4.80
CA THR A 199 -4.21 3.60 -5.66
C THR A 199 -4.27 3.16 -7.13
N GLY A 200 -3.60 2.07 -7.51
CA GLY A 200 -3.52 1.59 -8.90
C GLY A 200 -2.74 2.51 -9.85
N ARG A 201 -2.08 3.55 -9.34
CA ARG A 201 -1.24 4.47 -10.12
C ARG A 201 0.08 3.85 -10.54
N LEU A 202 0.57 2.88 -9.77
CA LEU A 202 1.73 2.06 -10.09
C LEU A 202 1.27 0.64 -10.38
N GLN A 203 1.71 0.10 -11.51
CA GLN A 203 1.47 -1.29 -11.86
C GLN A 203 2.76 -2.10 -11.69
N LEU A 204 2.63 -3.40 -11.39
CA LEU A 204 3.76 -4.34 -11.27
C LEU A 204 4.59 -4.49 -12.55
N ARG A 205 4.08 -4.01 -13.68
CA ARG A 205 4.83 -4.00 -14.96
C ARG A 205 5.90 -2.91 -15.00
N ASP A 206 5.72 -1.86 -14.20
CA ASP A 206 6.57 -0.66 -14.21
C ASP A 206 7.68 -0.68 -13.15
N ILE A 207 7.93 -1.84 -12.50
CA ILE A 207 8.88 -1.98 -11.39
C ILE A 207 10.22 -1.29 -11.70
N TRP A 208 10.79 -1.56 -12.88
CA TRP A 208 12.10 -0.99 -13.24
C TRP A 208 12.07 0.52 -13.43
N SER A 209 11.00 1.07 -13.98
CA SER A 209 10.82 2.52 -14.16
C SER A 209 10.74 3.23 -12.79
N VAL A 210 10.01 2.63 -11.85
CA VAL A 210 9.85 3.17 -10.49
C VAL A 210 11.15 3.06 -9.70
N VAL A 211 11.76 1.87 -9.64
CA VAL A 211 13.01 1.65 -8.90
C VAL A 211 14.13 2.54 -9.42
N SER A 212 14.31 2.65 -10.74
CA SER A 212 15.40 3.46 -11.31
C SER A 212 15.23 4.95 -11.02
N LYS A 213 13.99 5.46 -11.01
CA LYS A 213 13.67 6.83 -10.60
C LYS A 213 13.99 7.06 -9.13
N GLU A 214 13.58 6.15 -8.25
CA GLU A 214 13.85 6.26 -6.81
C GLU A 214 15.36 6.14 -6.50
N LEU A 215 16.08 5.27 -7.22
CA LEU A 215 17.52 5.15 -7.13
C LEU A 215 18.23 6.46 -7.52
N ALA A 216 17.78 7.12 -8.59
CA ALA A 216 18.30 8.41 -9.01
C ALA A 216 18.05 9.50 -7.97
N ILE A 217 16.85 9.54 -7.37
CA ILE A 217 16.52 10.46 -6.27
C ILE A 217 17.43 10.19 -5.07
N GLY A 218 17.61 8.92 -4.69
CA GLY A 218 18.50 8.51 -3.60
C GLY A 218 19.94 8.91 -3.82
N LEU A 219 20.45 8.79 -5.05
CA LEU A 219 21.79 9.24 -5.42
C LEU A 219 21.93 10.76 -5.33
N ILE A 220 20.97 11.53 -5.87
CA ILE A 220 21.00 12.99 -5.84
C ILE A 220 20.95 13.51 -4.41
N LEU A 221 20.00 13.02 -3.60
CA LEU A 221 19.90 13.41 -2.19
C LEU A 221 21.12 12.93 -1.40
N GLY A 222 21.61 11.73 -1.68
CA GLY A 222 22.84 11.20 -1.12
C GLY A 222 24.04 12.10 -1.39
N LEU A 223 24.19 12.63 -2.60
CA LEU A 223 25.25 13.59 -2.94
C LEU A 223 25.13 14.88 -2.13
N VAL A 224 23.92 15.45 -2.05
CA VAL A 224 23.66 16.68 -1.30
C VAL A 224 23.99 16.51 0.18
N TYR A 225 23.40 15.51 0.84
CA TYR A 225 23.63 15.28 2.27
C TYR A 225 25.02 14.74 2.55
N GLY A 226 25.60 13.94 1.65
CA GLY A 226 26.95 13.41 1.76
C GLY A 226 27.99 14.53 1.75
N VAL A 227 27.80 15.55 0.90
CA VAL A 227 28.64 16.76 0.90
C VAL A 227 28.45 17.55 2.20
N ILE A 228 27.22 17.77 2.66
CA ILE A 228 26.93 18.51 3.90
C ILE A 228 27.59 17.83 5.13
N ILE A 229 27.36 16.53 5.31
CA ILE A 229 27.90 15.78 6.45
C ILE A 229 29.41 15.59 6.31
N GLY A 230 29.93 15.40 5.10
CA GLY A 230 31.36 15.39 4.83
C GLY A 230 32.03 16.70 5.22
N MET A 231 31.43 17.85 4.87
CA MET A 231 31.93 19.16 5.29
C MET A 231 31.89 19.34 6.82
N ALA A 232 30.83 18.89 7.48
CA ALA A 232 30.74 18.91 8.94
C ALA A 232 31.82 18.03 9.59
N ALA A 233 32.08 16.84 9.04
CA ALA A 233 33.15 15.96 9.48
C ALA A 233 34.54 16.61 9.30
N GLN A 234 34.77 17.27 8.17
CA GLN A 234 36.00 18.01 7.90
C GLN A 234 36.19 19.16 8.89
N PHE A 235 35.15 19.95 9.15
CA PHE A 235 35.22 21.07 10.09
C PHE A 235 35.49 20.61 11.53
N ARG A 236 34.88 19.49 11.95
CA ARG A 236 34.97 19.03 13.34
C ARG A 236 36.25 18.25 13.66
N TYR A 237 36.77 17.48 12.71
CA TYR A 237 37.88 16.55 12.92
C TYR A 237 39.12 16.88 12.09
N SER A 238 39.05 17.84 11.17
CA SER A 238 40.16 18.32 10.33
C SER A 238 40.89 17.21 9.55
N ARG A 239 40.17 16.15 9.17
CA ARG A 239 40.70 14.98 8.46
C ARG A 239 39.93 14.73 7.16
N GLY A 240 40.55 15.05 6.03
CA GLY A 240 39.92 14.92 4.71
C GLY A 240 39.49 13.50 4.36
N ALA A 241 40.31 12.50 4.73
CA ALA A 241 39.99 11.10 4.49
C ALA A 241 38.70 10.65 5.24
N LEU A 242 38.47 11.15 6.45
CA LEU A 242 37.24 10.89 7.20
C LEU A 242 36.04 11.55 6.52
N ALA A 243 36.19 12.81 6.14
CA ALA A 243 35.13 13.57 5.47
C ALA A 243 34.66 12.89 4.18
N VAL A 244 35.60 12.44 3.35
CA VAL A 244 35.30 11.70 2.12
C VAL A 244 34.65 10.35 2.44
N SER A 245 35.18 9.61 3.42
CA SER A 245 34.65 8.30 3.81
C SER A 245 33.19 8.38 4.26
N VAL A 246 32.88 9.36 5.13
CA VAL A 246 31.51 9.58 5.62
C VAL A 246 30.59 10.05 4.50
N GLY A 247 31.06 10.97 3.64
CA GLY A 247 30.27 11.46 2.51
C GLY A 247 29.90 10.35 1.53
N VAL A 248 30.88 9.53 1.12
CA VAL A 248 30.66 8.38 0.22
C VAL A 248 29.78 7.32 0.86
N ALA A 249 29.98 7.04 2.15
CA ALA A 249 29.13 6.13 2.90
C ALA A 249 27.67 6.60 2.95
N LEU A 250 27.44 7.90 3.13
CA LEU A 250 26.08 8.46 3.16
C LEU A 250 25.42 8.39 1.78
N ILE A 251 26.16 8.69 0.71
CA ILE A 251 25.68 8.53 -0.68
C ILE A 251 25.24 7.08 -0.91
N CYS A 252 26.09 6.12 -0.55
CA CYS A 252 25.80 4.69 -0.71
C CYS A 252 24.59 4.27 0.13
N SER A 253 24.57 4.64 1.42
CA SER A 253 23.47 4.35 2.35
C SER A 253 22.13 4.86 1.81
N MET A 254 22.05 6.13 1.41
CA MET A 254 20.80 6.71 0.92
C MET A 254 20.35 6.12 -0.41
N THR A 255 21.29 5.79 -1.29
CA THR A 255 20.99 5.15 -2.59
C THR A 255 20.44 3.73 -2.38
N VAL A 256 21.08 2.94 -1.52
CA VAL A 256 20.64 1.58 -1.20
C VAL A 256 19.33 1.60 -0.42
N ALA A 257 19.14 2.57 0.48
CA ALA A 257 17.88 2.75 1.19
C ALA A 257 16.70 3.06 0.26
N ALA A 258 16.88 3.92 -0.74
CA ALA A 258 15.85 4.20 -1.75
C ALA A 258 15.56 2.95 -2.60
N LEU A 259 16.58 2.16 -2.93
CA LEU A 259 16.42 0.87 -3.61
C LEU A 259 15.59 -0.12 -2.78
N VAL A 260 15.96 -0.32 -1.51
CA VAL A 260 15.24 -1.24 -0.60
C VAL A 260 13.81 -0.75 -0.37
N GLY A 261 13.63 0.54 -0.08
CA GLY A 261 12.33 1.14 0.16
C GLY A 261 11.38 1.03 -1.03
N SER A 262 11.89 1.13 -2.25
CA SER A 262 11.06 0.98 -3.45
C SER A 262 10.85 -0.48 -3.88
N LEU A 263 11.90 -1.29 -3.86
CA LEU A 263 11.85 -2.67 -4.38
C LEU A 263 11.06 -3.61 -3.47
N VAL A 264 11.23 -3.52 -2.15
CA VAL A 264 10.63 -4.48 -1.20
C VAL A 264 9.10 -4.51 -1.29
N PRO A 265 8.38 -3.37 -1.24
CA PRO A 265 6.91 -3.38 -1.39
C PRO A 265 6.43 -3.95 -2.73
N MET A 266 7.15 -3.66 -3.82
CA MET A 266 6.82 -4.20 -5.15
C MET A 266 7.02 -5.72 -5.24
N VAL A 267 8.07 -6.24 -4.58
CA VAL A 267 8.29 -7.68 -4.48
C VAL A 267 7.17 -8.33 -3.67
N PHE A 268 6.74 -7.72 -2.56
CA PHE A 268 5.61 -8.22 -1.75
C PHE A 268 4.33 -8.29 -2.58
N ALA A 269 3.98 -7.21 -3.28
CA ALA A 269 2.83 -7.18 -4.19
C ALA A 269 2.90 -8.29 -5.26
N ARG A 270 4.10 -8.59 -5.79
CA ARG A 270 4.27 -9.67 -6.78
C ARG A 270 4.01 -11.06 -6.21
N PHE A 271 4.20 -11.26 -4.92
CA PHE A 271 3.89 -12.51 -4.22
C PHE A 271 2.50 -12.51 -3.57
N ASN A 272 1.63 -11.54 -3.91
CA ASN A 272 0.31 -11.35 -3.28
C ASN A 272 0.39 -11.18 -1.75
N ILE A 273 1.48 -10.60 -1.26
CA ILE A 273 1.62 -10.15 0.12
C ILE A 273 1.34 -8.65 0.15
N ASP A 274 0.57 -8.20 1.13
CA ASP A 274 0.25 -6.80 1.34
C ASP A 274 1.53 -5.92 1.39
N PRO A 275 1.70 -4.96 0.46
CA PRO A 275 2.85 -4.06 0.44
C PRO A 275 2.95 -3.13 1.65
N ALA A 276 1.84 -2.78 2.31
CA ALA A 276 1.83 -1.88 3.46
C ALA A 276 2.58 -2.50 4.65
N VAL A 277 2.50 -3.82 4.81
CA VAL A 277 3.27 -4.62 5.79
C VAL A 277 4.77 -4.52 5.57
N ALA A 278 5.21 -4.43 4.32
CA ALA A 278 6.62 -4.34 3.95
C ALA A 278 7.23 -2.99 4.35
N SER A 279 6.41 -1.96 4.57
CA SER A 279 6.86 -0.61 4.85
C SER A 279 7.14 -0.36 6.34
N GLY A 280 7.68 0.82 6.65
CA GLY A 280 7.97 1.24 8.02
C GLY A 280 9.01 0.35 8.70
N PRO A 281 8.69 -0.35 9.82
CA PRO A 281 9.71 -0.99 10.64
C PRO A 281 10.54 -2.07 9.94
N PHE A 282 9.96 -2.82 9.00
CA PHE A 282 10.69 -3.87 8.28
C PHE A 282 11.75 -3.28 7.34
N VAL A 283 11.34 -2.33 6.49
CA VAL A 283 12.23 -1.61 5.58
C VAL A 283 13.29 -0.82 6.34
N THR A 284 12.94 -0.08 7.39
CA THR A 284 13.93 0.70 8.15
C THR A 284 14.95 -0.20 8.83
N THR A 285 14.53 -1.33 9.41
CA THR A 285 15.45 -2.28 10.04
C THR A 285 16.39 -2.93 9.03
N ALA A 286 15.89 -3.31 7.85
CA ALA A 286 16.74 -3.81 6.77
C ALA A 286 17.77 -2.77 6.32
N ILE A 287 17.35 -1.50 6.22
CA ILE A 287 18.22 -0.39 5.87
C ILE A 287 19.27 -0.16 6.95
N ASP A 288 18.90 -0.18 8.23
CA ASP A 288 19.84 -0.02 9.34
C ASP A 288 20.99 -1.02 9.26
N ILE A 289 20.68 -2.30 9.04
CA ILE A 289 21.66 -3.37 8.86
C ILE A 289 22.58 -3.08 7.67
N ILE A 290 21.99 -2.79 6.51
CA ILE A 290 22.71 -2.62 5.24
C ILE A 290 23.58 -1.35 5.26
N SER A 291 23.02 -0.24 5.76
CA SER A 291 23.69 1.07 5.81
C SER A 291 24.85 1.08 6.79
N VAL A 292 24.70 0.46 7.98
CA VAL A 292 25.80 0.34 8.94
C VAL A 292 26.92 -0.53 8.38
N PHE A 293 26.57 -1.65 7.75
CA PHE A 293 27.55 -2.52 7.09
C PHE A 293 28.34 -1.77 6.02
N PHE A 294 27.66 -1.11 5.08
CA PHE A 294 28.34 -0.36 4.02
C PHE A 294 29.17 0.81 4.56
N TYR A 295 28.68 1.51 5.59
CA TYR A 295 29.44 2.57 6.23
C TYR A 295 30.79 2.08 6.76
N PHE A 296 30.77 1.04 7.58
CA PHE A 296 32.01 0.52 8.16
C PHE A 296 32.92 -0.10 7.11
N GLN A 297 32.36 -0.75 6.09
CA GLN A 297 33.15 -1.29 4.98
C GLN A 297 33.87 -0.19 4.21
N ILE A 298 33.17 0.89 3.87
CA ILE A 298 33.73 2.05 3.15
C ILE A 298 34.76 2.76 4.03
N ALA A 299 34.45 3.02 5.30
CA ALA A 299 35.34 3.68 6.23
C ALA A 299 36.63 2.86 6.46
N THR A 300 36.52 1.55 6.65
CA THR A 300 37.68 0.66 6.86
C THR A 300 38.56 0.63 5.62
N THR A 301 37.97 0.53 4.43
CA THR A 301 38.71 0.49 3.16
C THR A 301 39.43 1.81 2.87
N LEU A 302 38.76 2.95 3.04
CA LEU A 302 39.32 4.27 2.71
C LEU A 302 40.29 4.81 3.77
N LEU A 303 40.12 4.42 5.03
CA LEU A 303 41.00 4.82 6.14
C LEU A 303 42.13 3.81 6.38
N GLY A 304 42.13 2.67 5.68
CA GLY A 304 43.15 1.63 5.79
C GLY A 304 43.19 0.97 7.17
N LEU A 305 42.02 0.71 7.75
CA LEU A 305 41.87 0.16 9.10
C LEU A 305 41.89 -1.37 9.13
#